data_AF-K0XR97-F1
#
_entry.id   AF-K0XR97-F1
#
_cell.length_a   1.000
_cell.length_b   1.000
_cell.length_c   1.000
_cell.angle_alpha   90.00
_cell.angle_beta   90.00
_cell.angle_gamma   90.00
#
_symmetry.space_group_name_H-M   'P 1'
#
loop_
_entity.id
_entity.type
_entity.pdbx_description
1 polymer ?
#
loop_
_entity_poly.entity_id
_entity_poly.type
_entity_poly.pdbx_seq_one_letter_code
_entity_poly.pdbx_strand_id
1 'polypeptide(L)' 'MKEQMTVEMLRYQIAKYRVMGNGAMCQELTALLQKKLAAAVA' A
#
# COMPACT_ATOMS: atom_id res chain seq x y z
N MET A 1 9.24 3.75 -16.42
CA MET A 1 7.84 3.51 -16.02
C MET A 1 7.81 3.21 -14.54
N LYS A 2 7.19 4.05 -13.70
CA LYS A 2 6.91 3.66 -12.31
C LYS A 2 5.79 2.63 -12.38
N GLU A 3 6.11 1.35 -12.18
CA GLU A 3 5.09 0.31 -12.05
C GLU A 3 4.09 0.74 -10.98
N GLN A 4 2.85 0.99 -11.41
CA GLN A 4 1.80 1.31 -10.48
C GLN A 4 1.39 0.02 -9.77
N MET A 5 1.73 -0.12 -8.50
CA MET A 5 1.23 -1.22 -7.69
C MET A 5 -0.31 -1.21 -7.68
N THR A 6 -0.91 -2.37 -7.87
CA THR A 6 -2.37 -2.55 -7.72
C THR A 6 -2.77 -2.45 -6.25
N VAL A 7 -4.06 -2.27 -5.98
CA VAL A 7 -4.62 -2.27 -4.61
C VAL A 7 -4.33 -3.58 -3.89
N GLU A 8 -4.43 -4.71 -4.59
CA GLU A 8 -4.11 -6.03 -4.03
C GLU A 8 -2.63 -6.18 -3.70
N MET A 9 -1.74 -5.73 -4.58
CA MET A 9 -0.29 -5.73 -4.31
C MET A 9 0.04 -4.87 -3.09
N LEU A 10 -0.61 -3.72 -2.91
CA LEU A 10 -0.41 -2.87 -1.74
C LEU A 10 -0.88 -3.56 -0.45
N ARG A 11 -2.06 -4.17 -0.46
CA ARG A 11 -2.56 -4.94 0.70
C ARG A 11 -1.63 -6.09 1.07
N TYR A 12 -1.13 -6.82 0.06
CA TYR A 12 -0.16 -7.90 0.28
C TYR A 12 1.15 -7.40 0.91
N GLN A 13 1.74 -6.33 0.37
CA GLN A 13 2.99 -5.79 0.91
C GLN A 13 2.80 -5.24 2.34
N ILE A 14 1.70 -4.56 2.62
CA ILE A 14 1.37 -4.09 3.98
C ILE A 14 1.32 -5.28 4.95
N ALA A 15 0.63 -6.37 4.59
CA ALA A 15 0.56 -7.57 5.44
C ALA A 15 1.95 -8.17 5.68
N LYS A 16 2.79 -8.26 4.64
CA LYS A 16 4.18 -8.74 4.74
C LYS A 16 5.02 -7.90 5.70
N TYR A 17 5.03 -6.57 5.53
CA TYR A 17 5.82 -5.68 6.37
C TYR A 17 5.30 -5.58 7.80
N ARG A 18 4.00 -5.83 8.00
CA ARG A 18 3.40 -5.91 9.34
C ARG A 18 3.95 -7.09 10.14
N VAL A 19 4.06 -8.27 9.52
CA VAL A 19 4.64 -9.47 10.15
C VAL A 19 6.13 -9.26 10.45
N MET A 20 6.84 -8.53 9.59
CA MET A 20 8.24 -8.16 9.82
C MET A 20 8.45 -7.09 10.89
N GLY A 21 7.38 -6.49 11.45
CA GLY A 21 7.49 -5.39 12.40
C GLY A 21 7.96 -4.06 11.78
N ASN A 22 7.96 -3.93 10.44
CA ASN A 22 8.38 -2.71 9.77
C ASN A 22 7.21 -1.72 9.65
N GLY A 23 6.98 -0.97 10.74
CA GLY A 23 5.90 0.02 10.83
C GLY A 23 6.03 1.17 9.84
N ALA A 24 7.26 1.62 9.55
CA ALA A 24 7.52 2.72 8.61
C ALA A 24 7.04 2.37 7.19
N MET A 25 7.44 1.20 6.68
CA MET A 25 7.01 0.73 5.37
C MET A 25 5.50 0.47 5.31
N CYS A 26 4.91 -0.04 6.40
CA CYS A 26 3.45 -0.18 6.48
C CYS A 26 2.73 1.16 6.34
N GLN A 27 3.22 2.22 6.99
CA GLN A 27 2.63 3.56 6.91
C GLN A 27 2.73 4.12 5.49
N GLU A 28 3.89 4.02 4.85
CA GLU A 28 4.09 4.49 3.48
C GLU A 28 3.15 3.80 2.49
N LEU A 29 3.08 2.47 2.55
CA LEU A 29 2.22 1.67 1.68
C LEU A 29 0.74 1.91 1.96
N THR A 30 0.37 2.15 3.22
CA THR A 30 -1.01 2.48 3.60
C THR A 30 -1.42 3.84 3.03
N ALA A 31 -0.55 4.85 3.08
CA ALA A 31 -0.82 6.16 2.48
C ALA A 31 -1.00 6.05 0.95
N LEU A 32 -0.20 5.22 0.28
CA LEU A 32 -0.35 4.97 -1.14
C LEU A 32 -1.67 4.23 -1.46
N LEU A 33 -2.05 3.27 -0.63
CA LEU A 33 -3.32 2.56 -0.74
C LEU A 33 -4.52 3.50 -0.59
N GLN A 34 -4.50 4.39 0.40
CA GLN A 34 -5.56 5.39 0.61
C GLN A 34 -5.72 6.31 -0.60
N LYS A 35 -4.62 6.80 -1.18
CA LYS A 35 -4.65 7.63 -2.40
C LYS A 35 -5.30 6.91 -3.59
N LYS A 36 -4.98 5.62 -3.78
CA LYS A 36 -5.57 4.82 -4.87
C LYS A 36 -7.05 4.54 -4.67
N LEU A 37 -7.46 4.26 -3.43
CA LEU A 37 -8.88 4.06 -3.12
C LEU A 37 -9.67 5.35 -3.30
N ALA A 38 -9.14 6.49 -2.85
CA ALA A 38 -9.77 7.78 -3.07
C ALA A 38 -9.92 8.11 -4.57
N ALA A 39 -8.90 7.81 -5.38
CA ALA A 39 -8.95 8.02 -6.83
C ALA A 39 -9.88 7.05 -7.58
N ALA A 40 -10.23 5.91 -6.99
CA ALA A 40 -11.17 4.95 -7.58
C ALA A 40 -12.64 5.23 -7.24
N VAL A 41 -12.88 6.09 -6.25
CA VAL A 41 -14.23 6.46 -5.76
C VAL A 41 -14.66 7.84 -6.30
N ALA A 42 -13.71 8.64 -6.79
CA ALA A 42 -13.96 9.93 -7.46
C ALA A 42 -14.21 9.73 -8.96
#